data_AF-A0A1Q2LFJ7-F1
#
_entry.id   AF-A0A1Q2LFJ7-F1
#
_cell.length_a   1.000
_cell.length_b   1.000
_cell.length_c   1.000
_cell.angle_alpha   90.00
_cell.angle_beta   90.00
_cell.angle_gamma   90.00
#
_symmetry.space_group_name_H-M   'P 1'
#
loop_
_entity.id
_entity.type
_entity.pdbx_description
1 polymer ?
#
loop_
_entity_poly.entity_id
_entity_poly.type
_entity_poly.pdbx_seq_one_letter_code
_entity_poly.pdbx_strand_id
1 'polypeptide(L)'
;MLRILLITLLSSLSFGADSLGIFEYYSKNEAKMGELEPSFNCAKAIDGVEEYICFSANAGMAATPALILIDNLFTSYYKMIMQYTATLHKDNIRSITKKAMKQRDKDFNAIVCDTQMSSAYCQILKNDSVFRSYSLGIMELSKVLAETNPTLLHSIFLNHTEQILQNGISEQILDSLYQDNLINEIGKLIVKVDSK
;
A
#
# COMPACT_ATOMS: atom_id res chain seq x y z
N MET A 1 42.25 5.70 23.70
CA MET A 1 41.92 6.17 22.34
C MET A 1 41.60 5.04 21.35
N LEU A 2 42.21 3.84 21.47
CA LEU A 2 41.92 2.69 20.59
C LEU A 2 40.47 2.15 20.65
N ARG A 3 39.75 2.36 21.77
CA ARG A 3 38.37 1.87 21.96
C ARG A 3 37.29 2.70 21.25
N ILE A 4 37.55 3.98 20.96
CA ILE A 4 36.55 4.86 20.31
C ILE A 4 36.53 4.62 18.79
N LEU A 5 37.70 4.31 18.20
CA LEU A 5 37.84 3.97 16.78
C LEU A 5 37.16 2.64 16.39
N LEU A 6 37.05 1.68 17.32
CA LEU A 6 36.38 0.41 17.06
C LEU A 6 34.84 0.56 17.01
N ILE A 7 34.28 1.48 17.80
CA ILE A 7 32.82 1.73 17.84
C ILE A 7 32.37 2.46 16.59
N THR A 8 33.18 3.37 16.03
CA THR A 8 32.88 4.04 14.75
C THR A 8 33.09 3.13 13.53
N LEU A 9 33.99 2.13 13.60
CA LEU A 9 34.11 1.10 12.55
C LEU A 9 32.99 0.05 12.63
N LEU A 10 32.50 -0.29 13.81
CA LEU A 10 31.38 -1.23 13.98
C LEU A 10 30.02 -0.61 13.62
N SER A 11 29.83 0.70 13.79
CA SER A 11 28.62 1.41 13.34
C SER A 11 28.57 1.67 11.83
N SER A 12 29.70 1.53 11.12
CA SER A 12 29.77 1.64 9.66
C SER A 12 29.69 0.29 8.94
N LEU A 13 29.78 -0.83 9.67
CA LEU A 13 29.60 -2.18 9.12
C LEU A 13 28.14 -2.69 9.15
N SER A 14 27.20 -1.92 9.72
CA SER A 14 25.76 -2.21 9.65
C SER A 14 25.03 -1.52 8.48
N PHE A 15 25.73 -0.75 7.66
CA PHE A 15 25.20 -0.18 6.43
C PHE A 15 25.68 -1.02 5.25
N GLY A 16 24.89 -2.02 4.85
CA GLY A 16 25.24 -2.88 3.73
C GLY A 16 24.39 -4.13 3.53
N ALA A 17 23.20 -4.22 4.13
CA ALA A 17 22.13 -4.94 3.46
C ALA A 17 21.45 -3.91 2.58
N ASP A 18 21.61 -4.00 1.27
CA ASP A 18 20.70 -3.32 0.34
C ASP A 18 19.29 -3.72 0.79
N SER A 19 18.58 -2.86 1.53
CA SER A 19 17.22 -3.17 1.95
C SER A 19 16.39 -3.06 0.70
N LEU A 20 16.31 -4.15 -0.05
CA LEU A 20 15.54 -4.25 -1.27
C LEU A 20 14.16 -3.65 -1.00
N GLY A 21 13.72 -2.75 -1.88
CA GLY A 21 12.32 -2.30 -1.87
C GLY A 21 11.39 -3.51 -2.02
N ILE A 22 10.11 -3.36 -1.67
CA ILE A 22 9.14 -4.44 -1.79
C ILE A 22 8.99 -4.90 -3.25
N PHE A 23 9.12 -3.98 -4.21
CA PHE A 23 9.09 -4.33 -5.63
C PHE A 23 10.30 -5.13 -6.07
N GLU A 24 11.49 -4.77 -5.60
CA GLU A 24 12.72 -5.50 -5.90
C GLU A 24 12.72 -6.88 -5.23
N TYR A 25 12.17 -6.99 -4.01
CA TYR A 25 11.93 -8.27 -3.34
C TYR A 25 11.10 -9.21 -4.23
N TYR A 26 9.97 -8.75 -4.77
CA TYR A 26 9.14 -9.58 -5.64
C TYR A 26 9.77 -9.84 -7.01
N SER A 27 10.49 -8.86 -7.59
CA SER A 27 11.21 -9.04 -8.85
C SER A 27 12.28 -10.13 -8.76
N LYS A 28 12.96 -10.25 -7.61
CA LYS A 28 13.96 -11.31 -7.35
C LYS A 28 13.34 -12.64 -6.92
N ASN A 29 12.06 -12.64 -6.55
CA ASN A 29 11.33 -13.81 -6.04
C ASN A 29 10.01 -14.02 -6.82
N GLU A 30 10.09 -14.19 -8.14
CA GLU A 30 8.90 -14.29 -9.01
C GLU A 30 7.90 -15.37 -8.55
N ALA A 31 8.39 -16.51 -8.06
CA ALA A 31 7.54 -17.57 -7.51
C ALA A 31 6.67 -17.08 -6.33
N LYS A 32 7.16 -16.12 -5.53
CA LYS A 32 6.40 -15.49 -4.44
C LYS A 32 5.31 -14.54 -4.95
N MET A 33 5.42 -14.04 -6.18
CA MET A 33 4.39 -13.17 -6.75
C MET A 33 3.05 -13.92 -6.94
N GLY A 34 3.11 -15.20 -7.33
CA GLY A 34 1.91 -16.05 -7.43
C GLY A 34 1.30 -16.45 -6.08
N GLU A 35 2.01 -16.24 -4.98
CA GLU A 35 1.49 -16.44 -3.61
C GLU A 35 0.84 -15.17 -3.03
N LEU A 36 0.96 -14.04 -3.72
CA LEU A 36 0.47 -12.76 -3.22
C LEU A 36 -1.04 -12.64 -3.43
N GLU A 37 -1.77 -12.56 -2.32
CA GLU A 37 -3.23 -12.47 -2.32
C GLU A 37 -3.72 -11.08 -1.90
N PRO A 38 -4.78 -10.55 -2.55
CA PRO A 38 -5.43 -9.32 -2.10
C PRO A 38 -6.17 -9.52 -0.78
N SER A 39 -6.67 -8.42 -0.23
CA SER A 39 -7.35 -8.40 1.07
C SER A 39 -8.73 -9.05 1.07
N PHE A 40 -9.22 -9.46 -0.11
CA PHE A 40 -10.49 -10.12 -0.37
C PHE A 40 -10.29 -11.50 -1.02
N ASN A 41 -11.34 -12.32 -1.03
CA ASN A 41 -11.27 -13.68 -1.56
C ASN A 41 -11.46 -13.70 -3.08
N CYS A 42 -10.40 -14.01 -3.83
CA CYS A 42 -10.42 -14.10 -5.30
C CYS A 42 -11.44 -15.12 -5.85
N ALA A 43 -11.77 -16.18 -5.12
CA ALA A 43 -12.79 -17.13 -5.55
C ALA A 43 -14.23 -16.56 -5.52
N LYS A 44 -14.43 -15.38 -4.92
CA LYS A 44 -15.69 -14.65 -4.89
C LYS A 44 -15.73 -13.45 -5.81
N ALA A 45 -14.61 -13.11 -6.45
CA ALA A 45 -14.56 -12.05 -7.45
C ALA A 45 -15.27 -12.54 -8.72
N ILE A 46 -16.28 -11.80 -9.17
CA ILE A 46 -17.13 -12.21 -10.31
C ILE A 46 -16.75 -11.41 -11.56
N ASP A 47 -16.56 -10.11 -11.41
CA ASP A 47 -16.19 -9.20 -12.49
C ASP A 47 -15.49 -7.93 -11.97
N GLY A 48 -14.98 -7.13 -12.90
CA GLY A 48 -14.52 -5.77 -12.64
C GLY A 48 -13.16 -5.68 -11.94
N VAL A 49 -13.05 -4.78 -10.98
CA VAL A 49 -11.75 -4.44 -10.36
C VAL A 49 -11.20 -5.59 -9.52
N GLU A 50 -12.05 -6.28 -8.77
CA GLU A 50 -11.60 -7.37 -7.88
C GLU A 50 -11.05 -8.55 -8.69
N GLU A 51 -11.74 -8.93 -9.76
CA GLU A 51 -11.27 -9.94 -10.71
C GLU A 51 -9.94 -9.51 -11.34
N TYR A 52 -9.84 -8.25 -11.77
CA TYR A 52 -8.62 -7.71 -12.36
C TYR A 52 -7.43 -7.74 -11.40
N ILE A 53 -7.62 -7.36 -10.13
CA ILE A 53 -6.57 -7.43 -9.09
C ILE A 53 -6.15 -8.89 -8.89
N CYS A 54 -7.07 -9.85 -8.85
CA CYS A 54 -6.75 -11.27 -8.71
C CYS A 54 -5.89 -11.81 -9.88
N PHE A 55 -6.12 -11.32 -11.10
CA PHE A 55 -5.26 -11.66 -12.23
C PHE A 55 -3.88 -11.00 -12.16
N SER A 56 -3.75 -9.82 -11.52
CA SER A 56 -2.50 -9.04 -11.52
C SER A 56 -1.30 -9.72 -10.84
N ALA A 57 -1.50 -10.67 -9.91
CA ALA A 57 -0.42 -11.49 -9.34
C ALA A 57 0.07 -12.61 -10.29
N ASN A 58 -0.78 -13.04 -11.22
CA ASN A 58 -0.59 -14.28 -11.99
C ASN A 58 -0.37 -14.02 -13.49
N ALA A 59 -0.35 -12.76 -13.93
CA ALA A 59 -0.36 -12.37 -15.35
C ALA A 59 1.04 -12.37 -16.01
N GLY A 60 1.93 -13.31 -15.69
CA GLY A 60 3.25 -13.47 -16.32
C GLY A 60 4.05 -12.17 -16.39
N MET A 61 4.50 -11.75 -17.58
CA MET A 61 5.29 -10.52 -17.76
C MET A 61 4.55 -9.21 -17.40
N ALA A 62 3.24 -9.25 -17.21
CA ALA A 62 2.43 -8.11 -16.76
C ALA A 62 2.09 -8.19 -15.26
N ALA A 63 2.62 -9.19 -14.54
CA ALA A 63 2.36 -9.34 -13.13
C ALA A 63 2.93 -8.14 -12.37
N THR A 64 2.10 -7.54 -11.52
CA THR A 64 2.49 -6.38 -10.71
C THR A 64 2.02 -6.58 -9.28
N PRO A 65 2.93 -6.54 -8.30
CA PRO A 65 2.52 -6.64 -6.91
C PRO A 65 1.85 -5.34 -6.43
N ALA A 66 2.01 -4.22 -7.15
CA ALA A 66 1.58 -2.89 -6.71
C ALA A 66 0.10 -2.84 -6.32
N LEU A 67 -0.78 -3.43 -7.14
CA LEU A 67 -2.22 -3.41 -6.91
C LEU A 67 -2.63 -4.19 -5.66
N ILE A 68 -1.96 -5.32 -5.42
CA ILE A 68 -2.26 -6.17 -4.27
C ILE A 68 -1.68 -5.56 -3.00
N LEU A 69 -0.47 -5.00 -3.09
CA LEU A 69 0.17 -4.32 -1.97
C LEU A 69 -0.64 -3.10 -1.51
N ILE A 70 -1.10 -2.25 -2.44
CA ILE A 70 -1.88 -1.06 -2.07
C ILE A 70 -3.28 -1.43 -1.57
N ASP A 71 -3.91 -2.48 -2.09
CA ASP A 71 -5.18 -3.01 -1.57
C ASP A 71 -5.01 -3.53 -0.13
N ASN A 72 -3.96 -4.31 0.13
CA ASN A 72 -3.64 -4.83 1.45
C ASN A 72 -3.32 -3.69 2.44
N LEU A 73 -2.58 -2.67 2.01
CA LEU A 73 -2.29 -1.49 2.83
C LEU A 73 -3.58 -0.73 3.15
N PHE A 74 -4.39 -0.40 2.14
CA PHE A 74 -5.64 0.33 2.33
C PHE A 74 -6.58 -0.39 3.31
N THR A 75 -6.79 -1.69 3.12
CA THR A 75 -7.71 -2.47 3.94
C THR A 75 -7.21 -2.66 5.38
N SER A 76 -5.91 -2.91 5.56
CA SER A 76 -5.32 -3.03 6.91
C SER A 76 -5.29 -1.68 7.64
N TYR A 77 -5.01 -0.59 6.92
CA TYR A 77 -5.08 0.77 7.45
C TYR A 77 -6.50 1.15 7.87
N TYR A 78 -7.51 0.92 7.01
CA TYR A 78 -8.92 1.14 7.35
C TYR A 78 -9.33 0.37 8.62
N LYS A 79 -8.98 -0.92 8.73
CA LYS A 79 -9.30 -1.74 9.91
C LYS A 79 -8.68 -1.17 11.18
N MET A 80 -7.41 -0.76 11.10
CA MET A 80 -6.69 -0.16 12.22
C MET A 80 -7.34 1.17 12.65
N ILE A 81 -7.62 2.09 11.73
CA ILE A 81 -8.29 3.36 12.08
C ILE A 81 -9.65 3.10 12.73
N MET A 82 -10.44 2.17 12.18
CA MET A 82 -11.73 1.79 12.75
C MET A 82 -11.64 1.22 14.16
N GLN A 83 -10.51 0.61 14.52
CA GLN A 83 -10.24 0.10 15.87
C GLN A 83 -9.87 1.23 16.84
N TYR A 84 -9.04 2.18 16.42
CA TYR A 84 -8.44 3.18 17.31
C TYR A 84 -9.08 4.57 17.28
N THR A 85 -10.04 4.83 16.39
CA THR A 85 -10.80 6.08 16.38
C THR A 85 -12.12 5.96 17.15
N ALA A 86 -12.50 7.04 17.86
CA ALA A 86 -13.77 7.14 18.58
C ALA A 86 -14.99 6.93 17.69
N THR A 87 -16.07 6.39 18.25
CA THR A 87 -17.31 5.99 17.53
C THR A 87 -17.89 7.10 16.66
N LEU A 88 -17.85 8.36 17.12
CA LEU A 88 -18.40 9.51 16.40
C LEU A 88 -17.78 9.71 15.01
N HIS A 89 -16.51 9.34 14.81
CA HIS A 89 -15.84 9.52 13.52
C HIS A 89 -15.93 8.28 12.61
N LYS A 90 -16.41 7.13 13.13
CA LYS A 90 -16.45 5.87 12.38
C LYS A 90 -17.35 5.94 11.15
N ASP A 91 -18.43 6.70 11.20
CA ASP A 91 -19.30 6.88 10.03
C ASP A 91 -18.63 7.70 8.93
N ASN A 92 -17.83 8.71 9.30
CA ASN A 92 -17.02 9.45 8.35
C ASN A 92 -15.96 8.54 7.68
N ILE A 93 -15.24 7.74 8.49
CA ILE A 93 -14.24 6.78 8.01
C ILE A 93 -14.86 5.78 7.03
N ARG A 94 -16.04 5.21 7.36
CA ARG A 94 -16.78 4.32 6.44
C ARG A 94 -17.19 5.03 5.16
N SER A 95 -17.62 6.29 5.25
CA SER A 95 -18.02 7.09 4.09
C SER A 95 -16.84 7.33 3.14
N ILE A 96 -15.68 7.74 3.66
CA ILE A 96 -14.45 7.93 2.88
C ILE A 96 -14.05 6.62 2.19
N THR A 97 -14.02 5.51 2.94
CA THR A 97 -13.66 4.19 2.42
C THR A 97 -14.60 3.75 1.29
N LYS A 98 -15.92 3.92 1.47
CA LYS A 98 -16.91 3.62 0.43
C LYS A 98 -16.75 4.51 -0.81
N LYS A 99 -16.42 5.79 -0.62
CA LYS A 99 -16.20 6.72 -1.74
C LYS A 99 -14.96 6.31 -2.54
N ALA A 100 -13.85 5.97 -1.87
CA ALA A 100 -12.64 5.50 -2.54
C ALA A 100 -12.90 4.24 -3.38
N MET A 101 -13.62 3.26 -2.83
CA MET A 101 -14.02 2.03 -3.54
C MET A 101 -14.92 2.32 -4.75
N LYS A 102 -15.94 3.17 -4.58
CA LYS A 102 -16.80 3.56 -5.71
C LYS A 102 -16.03 4.31 -6.80
N GLN A 103 -15.10 5.16 -6.42
CA GLN A 103 -14.27 5.92 -7.35
C GLN A 103 -13.31 5.00 -8.12
N ARG A 104 -12.70 4.01 -7.43
CA ARG A 104 -11.88 2.95 -8.02
C ARG A 104 -12.64 2.23 -9.14
N ASP A 105 -13.83 1.74 -8.83
CA ASP A 105 -14.64 0.98 -9.79
C ASP A 105 -15.09 1.85 -10.96
N LYS A 106 -15.46 3.11 -10.68
CA LYS A 106 -15.84 4.08 -11.71
C LYS A 106 -14.68 4.39 -12.66
N ASP A 107 -13.50 4.71 -12.13
CA ASP A 107 -12.35 5.10 -12.93
C ASP A 107 -11.82 3.91 -13.75
N PHE A 108 -11.80 2.72 -13.17
CA PHE A 108 -11.43 1.50 -13.88
C PHE A 108 -12.37 1.20 -15.06
N ASN A 109 -13.68 1.30 -14.84
CA ASN A 109 -14.69 1.02 -15.87
C ASN A 109 -14.78 2.11 -16.94
N ALA A 110 -14.30 3.32 -16.67
CA ALA A 110 -14.22 4.39 -17.67
C ALA A 110 -13.10 4.16 -18.70
N ILE A 111 -12.14 3.27 -18.41
CA ILE A 111 -11.05 2.95 -19.32
C ILE A 111 -11.51 1.89 -20.32
N VAL A 112 -11.71 2.33 -21.57
CA VAL A 112 -12.09 1.46 -22.68
C VAL A 112 -10.82 0.97 -23.39
N CYS A 113 -10.53 -0.33 -23.28
CA CYS A 113 -9.49 -0.98 -24.07
C CYS A 113 -10.04 -1.34 -25.46
N ASP A 114 -9.90 -0.46 -26.45
CA ASP A 114 -10.27 -0.77 -27.83
C ASP A 114 -9.04 -1.19 -28.67
N THR A 115 -9.27 -1.52 -29.94
CA THR A 115 -8.23 -1.98 -30.87
C THR A 115 -7.21 -0.91 -31.25
N GLN A 116 -7.45 0.37 -30.94
CA GLN A 116 -6.49 1.45 -31.19
C GLN A 116 -5.45 1.55 -30.06
N MET A 117 -5.75 0.98 -28.90
CA MET A 117 -4.89 0.96 -27.74
C MET A 117 -4.20 -0.40 -27.57
N SER A 118 -2.87 -0.41 -27.34
CA SER A 118 -2.20 -1.67 -27.03
C SER A 118 -2.71 -2.24 -25.71
N SER A 119 -2.79 -3.57 -25.63
CA SER A 119 -3.23 -4.27 -24.41
C SER A 119 -2.38 -3.88 -23.20
N ALA A 120 -1.07 -3.73 -23.39
CA ALA A 120 -0.14 -3.30 -22.35
C ALA A 120 -0.42 -1.87 -21.86
N TYR A 121 -0.65 -0.92 -22.76
CA TYR A 121 -0.96 0.45 -22.35
C TYR A 121 -2.31 0.53 -21.63
N CYS A 122 -3.31 -0.26 -22.05
CA CYS A 122 -4.57 -0.32 -21.31
C CYS A 122 -4.39 -0.83 -19.88
N GLN A 123 -3.56 -1.87 -19.69
CA GLN A 123 -3.27 -2.42 -18.37
C GLN A 123 -2.59 -1.39 -17.47
N ILE A 124 -1.65 -0.60 -17.99
CA ILE A 124 -1.02 0.50 -17.23
C ILE A 124 -2.09 1.49 -16.74
N LEU A 125 -2.95 1.97 -17.64
CA LEU A 125 -4.02 2.92 -17.26
C LEU A 125 -4.95 2.34 -16.19
N LYS A 126 -5.31 1.06 -16.33
CA LYS A 126 -6.15 0.36 -15.35
C LYS A 126 -5.45 0.24 -14.00
N ASN A 127 -4.18 -0.16 -14.00
CA ASN A 127 -3.36 -0.25 -12.79
C ASN A 127 -3.29 1.11 -12.08
N ASP A 128 -2.95 2.16 -12.81
CA ASP A 128 -2.84 3.53 -12.29
C ASP A 128 -4.17 4.01 -11.69
N SER A 129 -5.29 3.72 -12.35
CA SER A 129 -6.62 4.12 -11.87
C SER A 129 -6.98 3.48 -10.53
N VAL A 130 -6.66 2.19 -10.37
CA VAL A 130 -6.91 1.42 -9.15
C VAL A 130 -6.00 1.90 -8.04
N PHE A 131 -4.69 1.99 -8.32
CA PHE A 131 -3.68 2.43 -7.36
C PHE A 131 -3.97 3.84 -6.84
N ARG A 132 -4.25 4.78 -7.74
CA ARG A 132 -4.59 6.17 -7.39
C ARG A 132 -5.79 6.25 -6.47
N SER A 133 -6.83 5.45 -6.73
CA SER A 133 -8.06 5.48 -5.92
C SER A 133 -7.82 5.00 -4.49
N TYR A 134 -7.01 3.95 -4.32
CA TYR A 134 -6.58 3.52 -2.98
C TYR A 134 -5.68 4.56 -2.31
N SER A 135 -4.71 5.11 -3.03
CA SER A 135 -3.79 6.14 -2.53
C SER A 135 -4.53 7.38 -2.00
N LEU A 136 -5.50 7.89 -2.76
CA LEU A 136 -6.35 8.99 -2.32
C LEU A 136 -7.21 8.60 -1.12
N GLY A 137 -7.72 7.36 -1.09
CA GLY A 137 -8.44 6.83 0.06
C GLY A 137 -7.59 6.82 1.34
N ILE A 138 -6.33 6.39 1.24
CA ILE A 138 -5.36 6.43 2.36
C ILE A 138 -5.13 7.87 2.80
N MET A 139 -4.87 8.79 1.87
CA MET A 139 -4.67 10.21 2.17
C MET A 139 -5.85 10.82 2.95
N GLU A 140 -7.08 10.60 2.49
CA GLU A 140 -8.28 11.14 3.15
C GLU A 140 -8.51 10.52 4.53
N LEU A 141 -8.25 9.22 4.69
CA LEU A 141 -8.25 8.56 5.99
C LEU A 141 -7.17 9.13 6.92
N SER A 142 -5.98 9.43 6.39
CA SER A 142 -4.88 10.05 7.13
C SER A 142 -5.22 11.47 7.58
N LYS A 143 -5.95 12.26 6.79
CA LYS A 143 -6.43 13.58 7.20
C LYS A 143 -7.37 13.49 8.41
N VAL A 144 -8.32 12.56 8.40
CA VAL A 144 -9.20 12.32 9.56
C VAL A 144 -8.38 11.90 10.78
N LEU A 145 -7.37 11.04 10.59
CA LEU A 145 -6.52 10.60 11.69
C LEU A 145 -5.63 11.74 12.21
N ALA A 146 -5.14 12.64 11.36
CA ALA A 146 -4.38 13.82 11.77
C ALA A 146 -5.20 14.74 12.68
N GLU A 147 -6.49 14.89 12.40
CA GLU A 147 -7.40 15.71 13.21
C GLU A 147 -7.78 15.05 14.54
N THR A 148 -7.93 13.72 14.54
CA THR A 148 -8.52 12.98 15.68
C THR A 148 -7.50 12.29 16.57
N ASN A 149 -6.37 11.86 16.01
CA ASN A 149 -5.29 11.17 16.72
C ASN A 149 -3.95 11.32 15.96
N PRO A 150 -3.35 12.52 15.95
CA PRO A 150 -2.11 12.80 15.21
C PRO A 150 -0.92 11.97 15.68
N THR A 151 -0.87 11.62 16.98
CA THR A 151 0.17 10.75 17.52
C THR A 151 0.12 9.35 16.91
N LEU A 152 -1.09 8.79 16.77
CA LEU A 152 -1.27 7.51 16.11
C LEU A 152 -0.86 7.58 14.63
N LEU A 153 -1.30 8.62 13.90
CA LEU A 153 -0.88 8.82 12.50
C LEU A 153 0.65 8.83 12.37
N HIS A 154 1.33 9.60 13.22
CA HIS A 154 2.79 9.67 13.20
C HIS A 154 3.43 8.32 13.56
N SER A 155 2.87 7.54 14.50
CA SER A 155 3.40 6.21 14.81
C SER A 155 3.27 5.20 13.66
N ILE A 156 2.27 5.39 12.79
CA ILE A 156 1.99 4.50 11.66
C ILE A 156 2.91 4.78 10.48
N PHE A 157 3.11 6.05 10.15
CA PHE A 157 3.84 6.45 8.94
C PHE A 157 5.19 7.10 9.21
N LEU A 158 5.53 7.37 10.48
CA LEU A 158 6.78 7.97 10.91
C LEU A 158 7.11 9.21 10.04
N ASN A 159 8.26 9.15 9.36
CA ASN A 159 8.80 10.21 8.52
C ASN A 159 8.02 10.43 7.20
N HIS A 160 7.07 9.55 6.86
CA HIS A 160 6.26 9.63 5.63
C HIS A 160 4.94 10.39 5.81
N THR A 161 4.63 10.81 7.05
CA THR A 161 3.33 11.40 7.40
C THR A 161 2.97 12.61 6.53
N GLU A 162 3.89 13.56 6.37
CA GLU A 162 3.64 14.78 5.59
C GLU A 162 3.41 14.47 4.11
N GLN A 163 4.23 13.59 3.53
CA GLN A 163 4.11 13.19 2.14
C GLN A 163 2.77 12.50 1.88
N ILE A 164 2.32 11.63 2.79
CA ILE A 164 1.03 10.95 2.68
C ILE A 164 -0.14 11.93 2.76
N LEU A 165 -0.06 12.94 3.63
CA LEU A 165 -1.10 13.96 3.77
C LEU A 165 -1.21 14.87 2.54
N GLN A 166 -0.09 15.13 1.85
CA GLN A 166 -0.04 16.03 0.69
C GLN A 166 -0.36 15.30 -0.62
N ASN A 167 0.21 14.11 -0.82
CA ASN A 167 0.26 13.44 -2.13
C ASN A 167 -0.31 12.01 -2.11
N GLY A 168 -0.69 11.47 -0.95
CA GLY A 168 -1.06 10.07 -0.78
C GLY A 168 0.14 9.12 -0.87
N ILE A 169 -0.15 7.87 -1.22
CA ILE A 169 0.84 6.81 -1.39
C ILE A 169 1.28 6.74 -2.86
N SER A 170 2.59 6.65 -3.10
CA SER A 170 3.19 6.25 -4.37
C SER A 170 3.90 4.90 -4.22
N GLU A 171 4.36 4.31 -5.33
CA GLU A 171 5.19 3.09 -5.28
C GLU A 171 6.47 3.30 -4.48
N GLN A 172 7.14 4.46 -4.63
CA GLN A 172 8.33 4.78 -3.83
C GLN A 172 8.03 4.86 -2.33
N ILE A 173 6.82 5.30 -1.97
CA ILE A 173 6.39 5.29 -0.57
C ILE A 173 6.11 3.87 -0.10
N LEU A 174 5.49 3.00 -0.91
CA LEU A 174 5.33 1.59 -0.54
C LEU A 174 6.67 0.91 -0.28
N ASP A 175 7.68 1.15 -1.11
CA ASP A 175 9.04 0.67 -0.87
C ASP A 175 9.59 1.17 0.46
N SER A 176 9.45 2.47 0.72
CA SER A 176 9.94 3.09 1.96
C SER A 176 9.22 2.55 3.20
N LEU A 177 7.89 2.36 3.13
CA LEU A 177 7.11 1.77 4.21
C LEU A 177 7.53 0.32 4.49
N TYR A 178 7.91 -0.44 3.46
CA TYR A 178 8.42 -1.80 3.64
C TYR A 178 9.81 -1.81 4.28
N GLN A 179 10.73 -0.98 3.78
CA GLN A 179 12.08 -0.82 4.33
C GLN A 179 12.07 -0.39 5.80
N ASP A 180 11.14 0.50 6.16
CA ASP A 180 10.95 0.97 7.54
C ASP A 180 10.19 -0.04 8.43
N ASN A 181 9.85 -1.23 7.90
CA ASN A 181 9.08 -2.26 8.60
C ASN A 181 7.73 -1.75 9.13
N LEU A 182 7.07 -0.88 8.35
CA LEU A 182 5.73 -0.36 8.59
C LEU A 182 4.66 -1.17 7.86
N ILE A 183 5.04 -1.87 6.78
CA ILE A 183 4.24 -2.90 6.12
C ILE A 183 5.04 -4.20 6.02
N ASN A 184 4.35 -5.35 5.97
CA ASN A 184 4.98 -6.65 5.75
C ASN A 184 5.12 -6.97 4.26
N GLU A 185 5.67 -8.16 3.91
CA GLU A 185 5.92 -8.53 2.52
C GLU A 185 4.65 -8.63 1.66
N ILE A 186 3.47 -8.77 2.26
CA ILE A 186 2.19 -8.77 1.53
C ILE A 186 1.51 -7.39 1.50
N GLY A 187 2.19 -6.34 1.98
CA GLY A 187 1.69 -4.96 1.97
C GLY A 187 0.72 -4.62 3.09
N LYS A 188 0.54 -5.49 4.10
CA LYS A 188 -0.31 -5.19 5.26
C LYS A 188 0.44 -4.34 6.27
N LEU A 189 -0.25 -3.35 6.83
CA LEU A 189 0.27 -2.50 7.89
C LEU A 189 0.66 -3.32 9.12
N ILE A 190 1.89 -3.10 9.59
CA ILE A 190 2.42 -3.63 10.84
C ILE A 190 2.15 -2.60 11.93
N VAL A 191 1.14 -2.88 12.75
CA VAL A 191 0.74 -1.97 13.83
C VAL A 191 1.61 -2.23 15.05
N LYS A 192 2.63 -1.38 15.26
CA LYS A 192 3.44 -1.33 16.49
C LYS A 192 2.83 -0.33 17.48
N VAL A 193 1.53 -0.48 17.79
CA VAL A 193 0.91 0.33 18.85
C VAL A 193 1.22 -0.41 20.13
N ASP A 194 2.13 0.16 20.94
CA ASP A 194 2.71 -0.43 22.14
C ASP A 194 1.77 -1.44 22.82
N SER A 195 2.12 -2.71 22.72
CA SER A 195 1.75 -3.71 23.71
C SER A 195 2.23 -3.16 25.06
N LYS A 196 1.27 -2.70 25.86
CA LYS A 196 1.48 -2.22 27.23
C LYS A 196 2.47 -3.07 28.02
#